data_AF-A0A433Q241-F1
#
_entry.id   AF-A0A433Q241-F1
#
_cell.length_a   1.000
_cell.length_b   1.000
_cell.length_c   1.000
_cell.angle_alpha   90.00
_cell.angle_beta   90.00
_cell.angle_gamma   90.00
#
_symmetry.space_group_name_H-M   'P 1'
#
loop_
_entity.id
_entity.type
_entity.pdbx_description
1 polymer ?
#
loop_
_entity_poly.entity_id
_entity_poly.type
_entity_poly.pdbx_seq_one_letter_code
_entity_poly.pdbx_strand_id
1 'polypeptide(L)'
;MRPLQEWLSSTPRHILLYRAFDWTPPSFVHLPLLLNADRSKLSKRSGDVHVEDYVRRGYLPEALVNFVALLGWSPREDGKEVMRMEELVEEVVFIIYTYLWGMERLLFSIWNTGTMIGLLSEV
;
A
#
# COMPACT_ATOMS: atom_id res chain seq x y z
N MET A 1 -17.68 -12.33 1.75
CA MET A 1 -17.20 -11.35 0.77
C MET A 1 -16.06 -10.57 1.44
N ARG A 2 -14.86 -10.46 0.85
CA ARG A 2 -13.81 -9.61 1.43
C ARG A 2 -14.29 -8.16 1.37
N PRO A 3 -14.19 -7.36 2.45
CA PRO A 3 -14.53 -5.96 2.38
C PRO A 3 -13.63 -5.28 1.34
N LEU A 4 -14.25 -4.70 0.32
CA LEU A 4 -13.55 -3.92 -0.69
C LEU A 4 -12.91 -2.70 -0.03
N GLN A 5 -11.75 -2.29 -0.55
CA GLN A 5 -11.07 -1.08 -0.16
C GLN A 5 -11.98 0.14 -0.37
N GLU A 6 -12.21 0.92 0.67
CA GLU A 6 -13.26 1.95 0.68
C GLU A 6 -13.08 3.03 -0.39
N TRP A 7 -11.83 3.38 -0.70
CA TRP A 7 -11.52 4.49 -1.59
C TRP A 7 -11.18 4.09 -3.02
N LEU A 8 -11.04 2.80 -3.30
CA LEU A 8 -10.66 2.31 -4.64
C LEU A 8 -11.69 2.73 -5.70
N SER A 9 -12.99 2.65 -5.38
CA SER A 9 -14.07 3.07 -6.28
C SER A 9 -14.14 4.59 -6.50
N SER A 10 -13.50 5.39 -5.64
CA SER A 10 -13.44 6.84 -5.76
C SER A 10 -12.28 7.33 -6.62
N THR A 11 -11.24 6.53 -6.81
CA THR A 11 -10.06 6.91 -7.61
C THR A 11 -10.39 7.38 -9.03
N PRO A 12 -11.30 6.72 -9.79
CA PRO A 12 -11.70 7.23 -11.11
C PRO A 12 -12.28 8.65 -11.06
N ARG A 13 -13.06 8.97 -10.03
CA ARG A 13 -13.60 10.33 -9.84
C ARG A 13 -12.50 11.34 -9.54
N HIS A 14 -11.53 10.99 -8.70
CA HIS A 14 -10.38 11.85 -8.44
C HIS A 14 -9.59 12.13 -9.72
N ILE A 15 -9.33 11.11 -10.55
CA ILE A 15 -8.63 11.28 -11.84
C ILE A 15 -9.38 12.26 -12.75
N LEU A 16 -10.71 12.19 -12.81
CA LEU A 16 -11.50 13.14 -13.58
C LEU A 16 -11.37 14.57 -13.05
N LEU A 17 -11.29 14.76 -11.73
CA LEU A 17 -11.04 16.07 -11.13
C LEU A 17 -9.65 16.61 -11.50
N TYR A 18 -8.60 15.79 -11.39
CA TYR A 18 -7.24 16.19 -11.81
C TYR A 18 -7.22 16.63 -13.27
N ARG A 19 -7.88 15.88 -14.16
CA ARG A 19 -7.99 16.24 -15.58
C ARG A 19 -8.78 17.53 -15.81
N ALA A 20 -9.86 17.76 -15.06
CA ALA A 20 -10.67 18.97 -15.21
C ALA A 20 -9.91 20.25 -14.82
N PHE A 21 -8.90 20.14 -13.96
CA PHE A 21 -8.03 21.25 -13.57
C PHE A 21 -6.69 21.28 -14.33
N ASP A 22 -6.51 20.44 -15.35
CA ASP A 22 -5.23 20.25 -16.08
C ASP A 22 -4.05 19.92 -15.15
N TRP A 23 -4.30 19.17 -14.09
CA TRP A 23 -3.29 18.72 -13.13
C TRP A 23 -2.82 17.30 -13.44
N THR A 24 -1.54 17.05 -13.21
CA THR A 24 -0.98 15.70 -13.26
C THR A 24 -1.46 14.90 -12.04
N PRO A 25 -2.21 13.80 -12.21
CA PRO A 25 -2.62 12.97 -11.09
C PRO A 25 -1.41 12.30 -10.44
N PRO A 26 -1.35 12.20 -9.10
CA PRO A 26 -0.31 11.45 -8.42
C PRO A 26 -0.49 9.94 -8.64
N SER A 27 0.54 9.17 -8.30
CA SER A 27 0.41 7.72 -8.17
C SER A 27 -0.48 7.38 -6.96
N PHE A 28 -1.48 6.52 -7.17
CA PHE A 28 -2.36 6.05 -6.10
C PHE A 28 -1.92 4.67 -5.63
N VAL A 29 -1.75 4.51 -4.32
CA VAL A 29 -1.55 3.20 -3.67
C VAL A 29 -2.67 3.00 -2.68
N HIS A 30 -3.35 1.86 -2.76
CA HIS A 30 -4.43 1.54 -1.84
C HIS A 30 -4.00 0.38 -0.93
N LEU A 31 -4.03 0.62 0.38
CA LEU A 31 -3.64 -0.36 1.42
C LEU A 31 -4.84 -1.17 1.92
N PRO A 32 -4.70 -2.48 2.16
CA PRO A 32 -5.80 -3.32 2.62
C PRO A 32 -6.35 -2.83 3.96
N LEU A 33 -7.62 -3.11 4.24
CA LEU A 33 -8.24 -2.77 5.52
C LEU A 33 -7.71 -3.69 6.63
N LEU A 34 -7.42 -3.10 7.78
CA LEU A 34 -7.19 -3.86 9.00
C LEU A 34 -8.51 -4.46 9.48
N LEU A 35 -8.46 -5.73 9.86
CA LEU A 35 -9.61 -6.51 10.29
C LEU A 35 -9.44 -6.91 11.75
N ASN A 36 -10.58 -7.04 12.44
CA ASN A 36 -10.66 -7.68 13.74
C ASN A 36 -10.40 -9.19 13.61
N ALA A 37 -10.18 -9.87 14.74
CA ALA A 37 -9.98 -11.31 14.78
C ALA A 37 -11.18 -12.10 14.19
N ASP A 38 -12.39 -11.54 14.30
CA ASP A 38 -13.62 -12.08 13.71
C ASP A 38 -13.80 -11.74 12.21
N ARG A 39 -12.79 -11.10 11.59
CA ARG A 39 -12.77 -10.59 10.21
C ARG A 39 -13.75 -9.45 9.92
N SER A 40 -14.40 -8.90 10.96
CA SER A 40 -15.13 -7.66 10.82
C SER A 40 -14.15 -6.49 10.60
N LYS A 41 -14.65 -5.40 10.03
CA LYS A 41 -13.87 -4.19 9.82
C LYS A 41 -13.54 -3.57 11.18
N LEU A 42 -12.28 -3.23 11.41
CA LEU A 42 -11.87 -2.43 12.57
C LEU A 42 -12.60 -1.08 12.53
N SER A 43 -13.37 -0.77 13.56
CA SER A 43 -14.18 0.43 13.70
C SER A 43 -14.03 1.05 15.10
N LYS A 44 -13.77 2.36 15.13
CA LYS A 44 -13.69 3.16 16.37
C LYS A 44 -14.96 3.11 17.26
N ARG A 45 -16.07 2.58 16.75
CA ARG A 45 -17.38 2.59 17.43
C ARG A 45 -17.63 1.34 18.26
N SER A 46 -16.84 0.28 18.06
CA SER A 46 -17.04 -1.02 18.70
C SER A 46 -16.16 -1.23 19.94
N GLY A 47 -15.48 -0.19 20.43
CA GLY A 47 -14.46 -0.32 21.48
C GLY A 47 -13.09 -0.75 20.96
N ASP A 48 -12.86 -0.61 19.65
CA ASP A 48 -11.59 -0.96 19.03
C ASP A 48 -10.47 0.00 19.45
N VAL A 49 -9.25 -0.51 19.43
CA VAL A 49 -8.11 0.05 20.18
C VAL A 49 -7.68 1.41 19.64
N HIS A 50 -7.59 2.40 20.54
CA HIS A 50 -7.04 3.71 20.24
C HIS A 50 -5.52 3.72 20.41
N VAL A 51 -4.80 4.55 19.63
CA VAL A 51 -3.33 4.68 19.78
C VAL A 51 -2.98 5.14 21.19
N GLU A 52 -3.81 6.03 21.75
CA GLU A 52 -3.70 6.55 23.11
C GLU A 52 -3.82 5.46 24.19
N ASP A 53 -4.55 4.37 23.91
CA ASP A 53 -4.65 3.25 24.85
C ASP A 53 -3.32 2.50 24.98
N TYR A 54 -2.60 2.35 23.87
CA TYR A 54 -1.27 1.74 23.89
C TYR A 54 -0.26 2.64 24.62
N VAL A 55 -0.33 3.96 24.39
CA VAL A 55 0.52 4.91 25.13
C VAL A 55 0.23 4.84 26.64
N ARG A 56 -1.05 4.85 27.06
CA ARG A 56 -1.45 4.74 28.48
C ARG A 56 -1.02 3.43 29.13
N ARG A 57 -0.94 2.34 28.36
CA ARG A 57 -0.47 1.02 28.82
C ARG A 57 1.05 0.90 28.87
N GLY A 58 1.79 1.93 28.44
CA GLY A 58 3.26 1.97 28.51
C GLY A 58 3.96 1.21 27.38
N TYR A 59 3.29 0.99 26.24
CA TYR A 59 3.97 0.43 25.06
C TYR A 59 4.98 1.43 24.52
N LEU A 60 6.16 0.92 24.13
CA LEU A 60 7.19 1.72 23.49
C LEU A 60 6.71 2.18 22.09
N PRO A 61 6.88 3.46 21.71
CA PRO A 61 6.52 3.95 20.38
C PRO A 61 7.17 3.15 19.25
N GLU A 62 8.42 2.74 19.42
CA GLU A 62 9.19 1.96 18.44
C GLU A 62 8.55 0.58 18.23
N ALA A 63 8.09 -0.06 19.31
CA ALA A 63 7.40 -1.34 19.23
C ALA A 63 6.04 -1.22 18.52
N LEU A 64 5.31 -0.12 18.75
CA LEU A 64 4.05 0.16 18.07
C LEU A 64 4.24 0.39 16.57
N VAL A 65 5.25 1.17 16.19
CA VAL A 65 5.58 1.41 14.78
C VAL A 65 5.93 0.10 14.08
N ASN A 66 6.81 -0.70 14.68
CA ASN A 66 7.20 -2.01 14.13
C ASN A 66 5.99 -2.94 13.99
N PHE A 67 5.13 -3.01 15.02
CA PHE A 67 3.90 -3.80 14.97
C PHE A 67 2.97 -3.35 13.82
N VAL A 68 2.73 -2.05 13.69
CA VAL A 68 1.86 -1.51 12.63
C VAL A 68 2.44 -1.76 11.23
N ALA A 69 3.75 -1.64 11.06
CA ALA A 69 4.41 -1.93 9.79
C ALA A 69 4.16 -3.39 9.33
N LEU A 70 4.13 -4.33 10.26
CA LEU A 70 3.92 -5.75 9.99
C LEU A 70 2.46 -6.14 9.69
N LEU A 71 1.48 -5.24 9.91
CA LEU A 71 0.06 -5.55 9.68
C LEU A 71 -0.35 -5.59 8.19
N GLY A 72 0.50 -5.10 7.29
CA GLY A 72 0.23 -5.08 5.85
C GLY A 72 1.42 -5.48 4.99
N TRP A 73 2.54 -5.83 5.62
CA TRP A 73 3.80 -6.09 4.97
C TRP A 73 4.61 -7.09 5.81
N SER A 74 5.42 -7.91 5.15
CA SER A 74 6.34 -8.84 5.81
C SER A 74 7.72 -8.74 5.14
N PRO A 75 8.82 -8.66 5.92
CA PRO A 75 10.16 -8.68 5.36
C PRO A 75 10.43 -9.98 4.58
N ARG A 76 11.25 -9.88 3.54
CA ARG A 76 11.48 -10.99 2.58
C ARG A 76 12.46 -12.03 3.11
N GLU A 77 13.41 -11.63 3.95
CA GLU A 77 14.42 -12.50 4.54
C GLU A 77 14.16 -12.75 6.04
N ASP A 78 14.37 -14.00 6.44
CA ASP A 78 14.47 -14.51 7.82
C ASP A 78 13.29 -14.31 8.77
N GLY A 79 12.17 -13.76 8.30
CA GLY A 79 10.99 -13.53 9.16
C GLY A 79 11.32 -12.59 10.32
N LYS A 80 12.20 -11.61 10.10
CA LYS A 80 12.60 -10.65 11.13
C LYS A 80 11.41 -9.81 11.57
N GLU A 81 10.90 -10.08 12.77
CA GLU A 81 9.72 -9.39 13.32
C GLU A 81 10.07 -8.16 14.18
N VAL A 82 11.36 -7.91 14.44
CA VAL A 82 11.82 -6.76 15.23
C VAL A 82 12.81 -5.94 14.42
N MET A 83 12.39 -4.73 14.05
CA MET A 83 13.16 -3.80 13.24
C MET A 83 13.12 -2.41 13.85
N ARG A 84 14.22 -1.67 13.69
CA ARG A 84 14.29 -0.23 13.96
C ARG A 84 13.69 0.57 12.81
N MET A 85 13.41 1.85 13.05
CA MET A 85 12.84 2.73 12.05
C MET A 85 13.69 2.80 10.79
N GLU A 86 15.02 2.87 10.93
CA GLU A 86 15.95 2.97 9.81
C GLU A 86 15.85 1.73 8.90
N GLU A 87 15.78 0.55 9.52
CA GLU A 87 15.65 -0.73 8.81
C GLU A 87 14.31 -0.83 8.09
N LEU A 88 13.22 -0.38 8.73
CA LEU A 88 11.89 -0.30 8.10
C LEU A 88 11.89 0.62 6.88
N VAL A 89 12.52 1.79 6.98
CA VAL A 89 12.61 2.75 5.88
C VAL A 89 13.38 2.14 4.71
N GLU A 90 14.54 1.54 4.96
CA GLU A 90 15.36 0.90 3.91
C GLU A 90 14.57 -0.19 3.16
N GLU A 91 13.93 -1.10 3.88
CA GLU A 91 13.14 -2.20 3.32
C GLU A 91 11.93 -1.70 2.52
N VAL A 92 11.13 -0.80 3.09
CA VAL A 92 9.91 -0.30 2.43
C VAL A 92 10.26 0.54 1.20
N VAL A 93 11.31 1.37 1.28
CA VAL A 93 11.78 2.18 0.15
C VAL A 93 12.32 1.27 -0.97
N PHE A 94 13.13 0.26 -0.63
CA PHE A 94 13.61 -0.74 -1.58
C PHE A 94 12.46 -1.43 -2.32
N ILE A 95 11.41 -1.79 -1.60
CA ILE A 95 10.20 -2.40 -2.17
C ILE A 95 9.54 -1.47 -3.18
N ILE A 96 9.32 -0.21 -2.80
CA ILE A 96 8.70 0.79 -3.68
C ILE A 96 9.51 0.93 -4.97
N TYR A 97 10.83 1.09 -4.86
CA TYR A 97 11.71 1.18 -6.03
C TYR A 97 11.71 -0.10 -6.88
N THR A 98 11.72 -1.27 -6.25
CA THR A 98 11.72 -2.55 -6.96
C THR A 98 10.44 -2.74 -7.77
N TYR A 99 9.28 -2.38 -7.22
CA TYR A 99 8.00 -2.48 -7.94
C TYR A 99 7.90 -1.46 -9.07
N LEU A 100 8.26 -0.19 -8.81
CA LEU A 100 8.21 0.86 -9.82
C LEU A 100 9.17 0.55 -10.99
N TRP A 101 10.40 0.19 -10.68
CA TRP A 101 11.43 -0.09 -11.69
C TRP A 101 11.21 -1.44 -12.39
N GLY A 102 10.68 -2.44 -11.67
CA GLY A 102 10.28 -3.72 -12.24
C GLY A 102 9.18 -3.57 -13.29
N MET A 103 8.21 -2.67 -13.06
CA MET A 103 7.17 -2.36 -14.05
C MET A 103 7.74 -1.69 -15.30
N GLU A 104 8.67 -0.74 -15.17
CA GLU A 104 9.33 -0.10 -16.31
C GLU A 104 10.08 -1.12 -17.17
N ARG A 105 10.79 -2.07 -16.54
CA ARG A 105 11.47 -3.17 -17.25
C ARG A 105 10.51 -4.12 -17.94
N LEU A 106 9.38 -4.45 -17.31
CA LEU A 106 8.36 -5.29 -17.93
C LEU A 106 7.77 -4.60 -19.16
N LEU A 107 7.44 -3.31 -19.05
CA LEU A 107 6.91 -2.50 -20.16
C LEU A 107 7.93 -2.36 -21.30
N PHE A 108 9.21 -2.14 -20.98
CA PHE A 108 10.28 -2.12 -21.97
C PHE A 108 10.47 -3.48 -22.65
N SER A 109 10.40 -4.57 -21.88
CA SER A 109 10.48 -5.92 -22.44
C SER A 109 9.32 -6.23 -23.37
N ILE A 110 8.08 -5.85 -23.02
CA ILE A 110 6.89 -6.01 -23.85
C ILE A 110 6.96 -5.16 -25.13
N TRP A 111 7.49 -3.94 -25.03
CA TRP A 111 7.72 -3.07 -26.18
C TRP A 111 8.75 -3.68 -27.15
N ASN A 112 9.84 -4.24 -26.60
CA ASN A 112 10.94 -4.78 -27.39
C ASN A 112 10.67 -6.18 -28.00
N THR A 113 9.68 -6.92 -27.47
CA THR A 113 9.23 -8.20 -28.04
C THR A 113 8.12 -8.05 -29.08
N GLY A 114 7.74 -6.81 -29.45
CA GLY A 114 6.83 -6.54 -30.57
C GLY A 114 5.35 -6.83 -30.30
N THR A 115 4.98 -7.24 -29.09
CA THR A 115 3.60 -7.66 -28.76
C THR A 115 2.60 -6.50 -28.76
N MET A 116 3.05 -5.25 -28.58
CA MET A 116 2.20 -4.05 -28.58
C MET A 116 2.01 -3.39 -29.95
N ILE A 117 2.77 -3.78 -30.99
CA ILE A 117 2.65 -3.17 -32.33
C ILE A 117 1.33 -3.57 -33.01
N GLY A 118 0.72 -4.71 -32.63
CA GLY A 118 -0.56 -5.16 -33.20
C GLY A 118 -1.82 -4.55 -32.56
N LEU A 119 -1.72 -3.93 -31.37
CA LEU A 119 -2.89 -3.42 -30.63
C LEU A 119 -3.22 -1.95 -30.93
N LEU A 120 -2.28 -1.20 -31.49
CA LEU A 120 -2.47 0.21 -31.85
C LEU A 120 -2.84 0.41 -33.33
N SER A 121 -2.91 -0.66 -34.13
CA SER A 121 -3.37 -0.61 -35.52
C SER A 121 -4.87 -0.85 -35.70
N GLU A 122 -5.62 -1.08 -34.61
CA GLU A 122 -7.08 -1.31 -34.63
C GLU A 122 -7.90 -0.25 -33.86
N VAL A 123 -7.34 0.95 -33.64
CA VAL A 123 -8.11 2.11 -33.13
C VAL A 123 -7.89 3.33 -34.01
#